data_AF-A0A378JJF5-F1
#
_entry.id   AF-A0A378JJF5-F1
#
_cell.length_a   1.000
_cell.length_b   1.000
_cell.length_c   1.000
_cell.angle_alpha   90.00
_cell.angle_beta   90.00
_cell.angle_gamma   90.00
#
_symmetry.space_group_name_H-M   'P 1'
#
loop_
_entity.id
_entity.type
_entity.pdbx_description
1 polymer ?
#
loop_
_entity_poly.entity_id
_entity_poly.type
_entity_poly.pdbx_seq_one_letter_code
_entity_poly.pdbx_strand_id
1 'polypeptide(L)'
;MDTLVITSTSSHNNPYQATITIDPDWKKYWLKKEFHTPLYQALAANIINIPYVDIKHNFMEVDGVIIYRPNHDVGHSLRQAANTQFLLETIATVGLPEIQNALQRLTNEEREAVMLAAFLFRAGRTNERGGISDPSNAERSALIFTEIAKAVEFNAALVDNIAFSMCHYIPILDKEFTTSVPHQGYEGDKSTQINKSRLVKGVLDLSHHSDLVRCWGNIDRINKNNLENLSGLLQANYVKEFNDILLDFARASNGMTGQPYYKHNGTHNKFLPPILLRKKTVTQVGETFADLLKLMNQFLPSINTKKIEKSKQSPLEDDQHVNDASTVNPDSASHLNLRLSFFKKAKDKIIDSVAKRFNFS
;
A
#
# COMPACT_ATOMS: atom_id res chain seq x y z
N MET A 1 -8.01 -31.19 -4.07
CA MET A 1 -8.33 -29.82 -3.63
C MET A 1 -8.45 -29.88 -2.13
N ASP A 2 -7.70 -29.06 -1.43
CA ASP A 2 -7.62 -29.12 0.04
C ASP A 2 -8.45 -27.97 0.62
N THR A 3 -9.48 -28.27 1.40
CA THR A 3 -10.29 -27.24 2.04
C THR A 3 -9.65 -26.81 3.35
N LEU A 4 -9.24 -25.55 3.41
CA LEU A 4 -8.69 -24.91 4.59
C LEU A 4 -9.82 -24.22 5.36
N VAL A 5 -9.93 -24.54 6.65
CA VAL A 5 -10.85 -23.90 7.59
C VAL A 5 -10.03 -23.13 8.60
N ILE A 6 -10.09 -21.80 8.53
CA ILE A 6 -9.34 -20.90 9.40
C ILE A 6 -10.28 -20.43 10.48
N THR A 7 -9.99 -20.78 11.73
CA THR A 7 -10.81 -20.41 12.89
C THR A 7 -10.08 -19.46 13.81
N SER A 8 -10.81 -18.49 14.36
CA SER A 8 -10.32 -17.59 15.41
C SER A 8 -11.51 -17.09 16.22
N THR A 9 -11.28 -16.12 17.10
CA THR A 9 -12.29 -15.49 17.94
C THR A 9 -12.18 -13.97 17.80
N SER A 10 -13.31 -13.26 17.75
CA SER A 10 -13.34 -11.80 17.73
C SER A 10 -13.04 -11.20 19.11
N SER A 11 -12.82 -9.89 19.18
CA SER A 11 -12.66 -9.18 20.46
C SER A 11 -13.93 -9.21 21.34
N HIS A 12 -15.07 -9.62 20.79
CA HIS A 12 -16.33 -9.85 21.49
C HIS A 12 -16.62 -11.32 21.78
N ASN A 13 -15.62 -12.20 21.64
CA ASN A 13 -15.76 -13.65 21.77
C ASN A 13 -16.71 -14.31 20.76
N ASN A 14 -17.02 -13.63 19.64
CA ASN A 14 -17.78 -14.26 18.56
C ASN A 14 -16.85 -15.20 17.77
N PRO A 15 -17.30 -16.41 17.40
CA PRO A 15 -16.51 -17.31 16.59
C PRO A 15 -16.30 -16.69 15.20
N TYR A 16 -15.04 -16.66 14.76
CA TYR A 16 -14.66 -16.32 13.40
C TYR A 16 -14.28 -17.59 12.65
N GLN A 17 -14.85 -17.75 11.47
CA GLN A 17 -14.50 -18.83 10.56
C GLN A 17 -14.40 -18.28 9.14
N ALA A 18 -13.33 -18.61 8.46
CA ALA A 18 -13.18 -18.44 7.02
C ALA A 18 -12.86 -19.80 6.40
N THR A 19 -13.38 -20.05 5.20
CA THR A 19 -13.18 -21.32 4.50
C THR A 19 -12.77 -21.03 3.09
N ILE A 20 -11.69 -21.65 2.64
CA ILE A 20 -11.22 -21.54 1.27
C ILE A 20 -10.73 -22.91 0.79
N THR A 21 -11.08 -23.27 -0.44
CA THR A 21 -10.56 -24.46 -1.08
C THR A 21 -9.31 -24.08 -1.88
N ILE A 22 -8.18 -24.69 -1.53
CA ILE A 22 -6.91 -24.49 -2.23
C ILE A 22 -6.88 -25.41 -3.45
N ASP A 23 -6.83 -24.78 -4.61
CA ASP A 23 -6.60 -25.47 -5.88
C ASP A 23 -5.13 -25.96 -5.93
N PRO A 24 -4.88 -27.22 -6.31
CA PRO A 24 -3.52 -27.72 -6.52
C PRO A 24 -2.64 -26.84 -7.41
N ASP A 25 -3.22 -26.15 -8.41
CA ASP A 25 -2.48 -25.27 -9.32
C ASP A 25 -1.98 -23.98 -8.66
N TRP A 26 -2.44 -23.66 -7.45
CA TRP A 26 -2.01 -22.50 -6.67
C TRP A 26 -0.76 -22.81 -5.83
N LYS A 27 -0.43 -24.09 -5.63
CA LYS A 27 0.79 -24.47 -4.92
C LYS A 27 2.00 -23.95 -5.67
N LYS A 28 2.88 -23.25 -4.97
CA LYS A 28 4.08 -22.62 -5.55
C LYS A 28 3.77 -21.72 -6.73
N TYR A 29 2.62 -21.02 -6.71
CA TYR A 29 2.21 -20.16 -7.83
C TYR A 29 3.25 -19.06 -8.14
N TRP A 30 4.05 -18.65 -7.15
CA TRP A 30 5.13 -17.68 -7.33
C TRP A 30 6.25 -18.20 -8.23
N LEU A 31 6.24 -19.46 -8.68
CA LEU A 31 7.16 -19.89 -9.75
C LEU A 31 6.73 -19.39 -11.13
N LYS A 32 5.45 -19.03 -11.31
CA LYS A 32 4.85 -18.63 -12.59
C LYS A 32 5.17 -17.17 -13.00
N LYS A 33 5.75 -16.36 -12.09
CA LYS A 33 6.16 -14.93 -12.30
C LYS A 33 5.05 -13.99 -12.80
N GLU A 34 3.79 -14.38 -12.65
CA GLU A 34 2.63 -13.58 -13.05
C GLU A 34 1.65 -13.47 -11.88
N PHE A 35 0.86 -12.39 -11.86
CA PHE A 35 -0.17 -12.21 -10.84
C PHE A 35 -1.22 -13.32 -10.94
N HIS A 36 -1.34 -14.12 -9.88
CA HIS A 36 -2.19 -15.31 -9.89
C HIS A 36 -3.68 -14.97 -9.66
N THR A 37 -4.29 -14.35 -10.67
CA THR A 37 -5.68 -13.86 -10.64
C THR A 37 -6.68 -14.86 -10.04
N PRO A 38 -6.67 -16.16 -10.39
CA PRO A 38 -7.62 -17.11 -9.81
C PRO A 38 -7.55 -17.22 -8.27
N LEU A 39 -6.34 -17.13 -7.71
CA LEU A 39 -6.15 -17.18 -6.26
C LEU A 39 -6.73 -15.93 -5.60
N TYR A 40 -6.38 -14.74 -6.09
CA TYR A 40 -6.87 -13.48 -5.53
C TYR A 40 -8.39 -13.31 -5.69
N GLN A 41 -8.97 -13.81 -6.78
CA GLN A 41 -10.43 -13.85 -6.96
C GLN A 41 -11.10 -14.77 -5.92
N ALA A 42 -10.51 -15.94 -5.65
CA ALA A 42 -11.00 -16.84 -4.61
C ALA A 42 -10.87 -16.25 -3.20
N LEU A 43 -9.76 -15.57 -2.91
CA LEU A 43 -9.56 -14.84 -1.64
C LEU A 43 -10.57 -13.70 -1.48
N ALA A 44 -10.82 -12.94 -2.54
CA ALA A 44 -11.82 -11.88 -2.53
C ALA A 44 -13.21 -12.42 -2.17
N ALA A 45 -13.62 -13.53 -2.78
CA ALA A 45 -14.95 -14.11 -2.56
C ALA A 45 -15.11 -14.78 -1.20
N ASN A 46 -14.08 -15.50 -0.72
CA ASN A 46 -14.21 -16.39 0.44
C ASN A 46 -13.62 -15.83 1.74
N ILE A 47 -12.76 -14.81 1.66
CA ILE A 47 -12.05 -14.25 2.82
C ILE A 47 -12.40 -12.76 3.03
N ILE A 48 -12.38 -11.96 1.96
CA ILE A 48 -12.53 -10.51 2.07
C ILE A 48 -14.01 -10.08 2.02
N ASN A 49 -14.73 -10.44 0.95
CA ASN A 49 -16.13 -10.05 0.73
C ASN A 49 -17.11 -10.97 1.45
N ILE A 50 -16.91 -11.13 2.75
CA ILE A 50 -17.79 -11.87 3.65
C ILE A 50 -18.29 -10.91 4.75
N PRO A 51 -19.45 -11.15 5.38
CA PRO A 51 -19.94 -10.28 6.45
C PRO A 51 -18.93 -10.17 7.61
N TYR A 52 -18.98 -9.04 8.30
CA TYR A 52 -18.33 -8.93 9.61
C TYR A 52 -19.06 -9.80 10.62
N VAL A 53 -18.33 -10.58 11.42
CA VAL A 53 -18.96 -11.43 12.45
C VAL A 53 -19.57 -10.61 13.58
N ASP A 54 -18.98 -9.46 13.94
CA ASP A 54 -19.49 -8.60 15.02
C ASP A 54 -20.50 -7.55 14.50
N ILE A 55 -20.51 -7.25 13.19
CA ILE A 55 -21.38 -6.23 12.58
C ILE A 55 -21.93 -6.74 11.22
N LYS A 56 -22.78 -7.77 11.27
CA LYS A 56 -23.24 -8.51 10.08
C LYS A 56 -23.95 -7.65 9.02
N HIS A 57 -24.57 -6.54 9.43
CA HIS A 57 -25.31 -5.64 8.54
C HIS A 57 -24.47 -4.50 7.94
N ASN A 58 -23.14 -4.49 8.16
CA ASN A 58 -22.27 -3.51 7.52
C ASN A 58 -21.92 -3.94 6.09
N PHE A 59 -22.83 -3.68 5.17
CA PHE A 59 -22.70 -3.92 3.75
C PHE A 59 -23.40 -2.83 2.95
N MET A 60 -23.18 -2.84 1.64
CA MET A 60 -24.00 -2.09 0.68
C MET A 60 -24.32 -2.97 -0.52
N GLU A 61 -25.40 -2.63 -1.22
CA GLU A 61 -25.78 -3.29 -2.47
C GLU A 61 -25.57 -2.33 -3.64
N VAL A 62 -24.94 -2.82 -4.71
CA VAL A 62 -24.72 -2.07 -5.94
C VAL A 62 -25.10 -2.97 -7.10
N ASP A 63 -26.24 -2.67 -7.75
CA ASP A 63 -26.70 -3.38 -8.94
C ASP A 63 -26.69 -4.91 -8.78
N GLY A 64 -27.38 -5.37 -7.72
CA GLY A 64 -27.53 -6.77 -7.33
C GLY A 64 -26.30 -7.43 -6.69
N VAL A 65 -25.18 -6.70 -6.52
CA VAL A 65 -23.96 -7.22 -5.88
C VAL A 65 -23.83 -6.69 -4.47
N ILE A 66 -23.72 -7.59 -3.50
CA ILE A 66 -23.47 -7.25 -2.10
C ILE A 66 -21.97 -7.04 -1.87
N ILE A 67 -21.63 -5.86 -1.36
CA ILE A 67 -20.30 -5.47 -0.96
C ILE A 67 -20.28 -5.41 0.56
N TYR A 68 -19.69 -6.44 1.17
CA TYR A 68 -19.47 -6.46 2.61
C TYR A 68 -18.28 -5.58 2.97
N ARG A 69 -18.28 -5.08 4.22
CA ARG A 69 -17.15 -4.32 4.80
C ARG A 69 -16.77 -3.11 3.93
N PRO A 70 -17.68 -2.18 3.60
CA PRO A 70 -17.43 -1.19 2.54
C PRO A 70 -16.18 -0.30 2.73
N ASN A 71 -15.64 -0.20 3.93
CA ASN A 71 -14.40 0.55 4.22
C ASN A 71 -13.12 -0.29 4.12
N HIS A 72 -13.21 -1.61 4.25
CA HIS A 72 -12.11 -2.59 4.20
C HIS A 72 -12.49 -3.75 3.26
N ASP A 73 -13.02 -3.41 2.08
CA ASP A 73 -13.50 -4.34 1.08
C ASP A 73 -12.37 -4.84 0.15
N VAL A 74 -12.73 -5.61 -0.87
CA VAL A 74 -11.81 -6.11 -1.91
C VAL A 74 -11.04 -4.96 -2.57
N GLY A 75 -11.66 -3.79 -2.73
CA GLY A 75 -11.01 -2.61 -3.27
C GLY A 75 -9.87 -2.11 -2.38
N HIS A 76 -10.08 -2.07 -1.06
CA HIS A 76 -9.00 -1.77 -0.12
C HIS A 76 -7.83 -2.75 -0.28
N SER A 77 -8.09 -4.06 -0.28
CA SER A 77 -7.06 -5.09 -0.47
C SER A 77 -6.27 -4.93 -1.78
N LEU A 78 -6.97 -4.70 -2.89
CA LEU A 78 -6.35 -4.47 -4.21
C LEU A 78 -5.48 -3.22 -4.24
N ARG A 79 -5.95 -2.11 -3.65
CA ARG A 79 -5.16 -0.88 -3.56
C ARG A 79 -3.95 -1.04 -2.66
N GLN A 80 -4.04 -1.79 -1.56
CA GLN A 80 -2.86 -2.07 -0.73
C GLN A 80 -1.79 -2.83 -1.51
N ALA A 81 -2.17 -3.86 -2.27
CA ALA A 81 -1.25 -4.57 -3.15
C ALA A 81 -0.63 -3.63 -4.22
N ALA A 82 -1.46 -2.83 -4.90
CA ALA A 82 -0.96 -1.90 -5.92
C ALA A 82 -0.06 -0.78 -5.34
N ASN A 83 -0.42 -0.21 -4.19
CA ASN A 83 0.40 0.77 -3.47
C ASN A 83 1.72 0.15 -3.02
N THR A 84 1.71 -1.12 -2.60
CA THR A 84 2.94 -1.86 -2.25
C THR A 84 3.85 -1.98 -3.46
N GLN A 85 3.33 -2.42 -4.61
CA GLN A 85 4.14 -2.48 -5.84
C GLN A 85 4.69 -1.09 -6.23
N PHE A 86 3.85 -0.06 -6.20
CA PHE A 86 4.29 1.32 -6.49
C PHE A 86 5.43 1.79 -5.58
N LEU A 87 5.36 1.47 -4.29
CA LEU A 87 6.42 1.78 -3.33
C LEU A 87 7.71 1.02 -3.64
N LEU A 88 7.62 -0.26 -4.00
CA LEU A 88 8.80 -1.05 -4.41
C LEU A 88 9.48 -0.42 -5.64
N GLU A 89 8.73 -0.02 -6.67
CA GLU A 89 9.28 0.67 -7.85
C GLU A 89 9.91 2.03 -7.50
N THR A 90 9.29 2.77 -6.59
CA THR A 90 9.82 4.05 -6.10
C THR A 90 11.15 3.84 -5.38
N ILE A 91 11.21 2.85 -4.48
CA ILE A 91 12.41 2.49 -3.72
C ILE A 91 13.52 2.00 -4.66
N ALA A 92 13.21 1.22 -5.69
CA ALA A 92 14.20 0.82 -6.70
C ALA A 92 14.89 2.03 -7.33
N THR A 93 14.17 3.14 -7.48
CA THR A 93 14.66 4.35 -8.16
C THR A 93 15.45 5.29 -7.24
N VAL A 94 14.96 5.52 -6.02
CA VAL A 94 15.45 6.58 -5.09
C VAL A 94 15.61 6.12 -3.63
N GLY A 95 15.58 4.81 -3.38
CA GLY A 95 15.75 4.23 -2.06
C GLY A 95 17.12 4.52 -1.45
N LEU A 96 17.22 4.30 -0.14
CA LEU A 96 18.53 4.22 0.53
C LEU A 96 19.34 3.06 -0.09
N PRO A 97 20.67 3.19 -0.28
CA PRO A 97 21.47 2.17 -0.97
C PRO A 97 21.30 0.74 -0.42
N GLU A 98 21.25 0.59 0.89
CA GLU A 98 21.07 -0.69 1.57
C GLU A 98 19.65 -1.28 1.38
N ILE A 99 18.64 -0.41 1.26
CA ILE A 99 17.26 -0.81 1.00
C ILE A 99 17.07 -1.17 -0.48
N GLN A 100 17.73 -0.43 -1.39
CA GLN A 100 17.79 -0.78 -2.81
C GLN A 100 18.46 -2.13 -3.02
N ASN A 101 19.58 -2.39 -2.33
CA ASN A 101 20.24 -3.69 -2.37
C ASN A 101 19.32 -4.81 -1.89
N ALA A 102 18.64 -4.60 -0.75
CA ALA A 102 17.68 -5.57 -0.22
C ALA A 102 16.53 -5.87 -1.21
N LEU A 103 15.99 -4.83 -1.84
CA LEU A 103 14.95 -4.93 -2.87
C LEU A 103 15.42 -5.70 -4.10
N GLN A 104 16.62 -5.40 -4.61
CA GLN A 104 17.21 -6.09 -5.77
C GLN A 104 17.46 -7.58 -5.50
N ARG A 105 17.69 -7.93 -4.22
CA ARG A 105 17.89 -9.29 -3.77
C ARG A 105 16.61 -10.01 -3.35
N LEU A 106 15.43 -9.39 -3.49
CA LEU A 106 14.18 -10.09 -3.26
C LEU A 106 14.01 -11.22 -4.28
N THR A 107 13.83 -12.44 -3.81
CA THR A 107 13.42 -13.56 -4.66
C THR A 107 11.99 -13.36 -5.13
N ASN A 108 11.57 -14.12 -6.15
CA ASN A 108 10.18 -14.05 -6.59
C ASN A 108 9.21 -14.54 -5.51
N GLU A 109 9.62 -15.55 -4.72
CA GLU A 109 8.85 -16.02 -3.57
C GLU A 109 8.66 -14.92 -2.53
N GLU A 110 9.74 -14.25 -2.14
CA GLU A 110 9.68 -13.16 -1.14
C GLU A 110 8.79 -12.01 -1.64
N ARG A 111 8.90 -11.64 -2.91
CA ARG A 111 8.06 -10.60 -3.51
C ARG A 111 6.58 -11.00 -3.51
N GLU A 112 6.25 -12.20 -3.96
CA GLU A 112 4.86 -12.67 -4.02
C GLU A 112 4.25 -12.86 -2.63
N ALA A 113 5.03 -13.27 -1.63
CA ALA A 113 4.59 -13.36 -0.25
C ALA A 113 4.21 -11.97 0.30
N VAL A 114 4.99 -10.94 -0.03
CA VAL A 114 4.68 -9.54 0.36
C VAL A 114 3.41 -9.04 -0.33
N MET A 115 3.20 -9.37 -1.60
CA MET A 115 1.99 -9.00 -2.33
C MET A 115 0.74 -9.67 -1.75
N LEU A 116 0.84 -10.96 -1.40
CA LEU A 116 -0.23 -11.69 -0.73
C LEU A 116 -0.54 -11.10 0.66
N ALA A 117 0.50 -10.77 1.43
CA ALA A 117 0.34 -10.12 2.73
C ALA A 117 -0.30 -8.73 2.62
N ALA A 118 0.07 -7.93 1.62
CA ALA A 118 -0.55 -6.62 1.38
C ALA A 118 -2.04 -6.75 1.05
N PHE A 119 -2.42 -7.74 0.25
CA PHE A 119 -3.83 -8.02 -0.06
C PHE A 119 -4.63 -8.48 1.16
N LEU A 120 -4.01 -9.31 2.02
CA LEU A 120 -4.64 -9.87 3.23
C LEU A 120 -4.46 -9.01 4.48
N PHE A 121 -3.84 -7.83 4.38
CA PHE A 121 -3.42 -7.03 5.54
C PHE A 121 -4.57 -6.69 6.49
N ARG A 122 -5.79 -6.54 5.96
CA ARG A 122 -7.02 -6.28 6.72
C ARG A 122 -8.08 -7.38 6.60
N ALA A 123 -7.71 -8.58 6.17
CA ALA A 123 -8.62 -9.71 5.99
C ALA A 123 -9.27 -10.18 7.32
N GLY A 124 -8.54 -10.11 8.42
CA GLY A 124 -8.96 -10.58 9.75
C GLY A 124 -9.92 -9.65 10.49
N ARG A 125 -10.39 -8.58 9.85
CA ARG A 125 -11.30 -7.64 10.48
C ARG A 125 -12.67 -8.27 10.74
N THR A 126 -13.17 -8.09 11.96
CA THR A 126 -14.51 -8.56 12.37
C THR A 126 -15.50 -7.42 12.62
N ASN A 127 -15.00 -6.18 12.59
CA ASN A 127 -15.71 -4.91 12.77
C ASN A 127 -14.90 -3.75 12.14
N GLU A 128 -15.33 -2.50 12.34
CA GLU A 128 -14.67 -1.28 11.84
C GLU A 128 -13.79 -0.55 12.89
N ARG A 129 -13.53 -1.15 14.06
CA ARG A 129 -12.72 -0.52 15.12
C ARG A 129 -11.25 -0.36 14.71
N GLY A 130 -10.63 0.76 15.07
CA GLY A 130 -9.20 0.98 14.83
C GLY A 130 -8.32 -0.02 15.60
N GLY A 131 -7.05 -0.16 15.20
CA GLY A 131 -6.13 -1.14 15.79
C GLY A 131 -5.90 -0.96 17.31
N ILE A 132 -6.00 0.26 17.83
CA ILE A 132 -5.93 0.53 19.28
C ILE A 132 -7.16 -0.05 20.01
N SER A 133 -8.33 0.02 19.38
CA SER A 133 -9.60 -0.42 19.98
C SER A 133 -9.89 -1.90 19.78
N ASP A 134 -9.23 -2.53 18.80
CA ASP A 134 -9.31 -3.96 18.55
C ASP A 134 -8.00 -4.46 17.86
N PRO A 135 -6.96 -4.74 18.67
CA PRO A 135 -5.67 -5.22 18.16
C PRO A 135 -5.76 -6.62 17.55
N SER A 136 -6.72 -7.45 18.01
CA SER A 136 -6.93 -8.81 17.53
C SER A 136 -7.26 -8.90 16.04
N ASN A 137 -7.69 -7.79 15.42
CA ASN A 137 -7.87 -7.71 13.96
C ASN A 137 -6.56 -7.95 13.19
N ALA A 138 -5.43 -7.42 13.69
CA ALA A 138 -4.13 -7.59 13.05
C ALA A 138 -3.61 -9.03 13.23
N GLU A 139 -3.76 -9.58 14.44
CA GLU A 139 -3.45 -10.98 14.75
C GLU A 139 -4.21 -11.95 13.83
N ARG A 140 -5.52 -11.72 13.66
CA ARG A 140 -6.33 -12.52 12.73
C ARG A 140 -5.90 -12.37 11.28
N SER A 141 -5.56 -11.17 10.81
CA SER A 141 -5.04 -10.99 9.45
C SER A 141 -3.74 -11.78 9.25
N ALA A 142 -2.84 -11.73 10.22
CA ALA A 142 -1.57 -12.47 10.18
C ALA A 142 -1.79 -13.99 10.21
N LEU A 143 -2.74 -14.48 11.02
CA LEU A 143 -3.15 -15.89 11.02
C LEU A 143 -3.70 -16.32 9.66
N ILE A 144 -4.64 -15.55 9.10
CA ILE A 144 -5.23 -15.84 7.77
C ILE A 144 -4.15 -15.91 6.70
N PHE A 145 -3.24 -14.93 6.68
CA PHE A 145 -2.09 -14.94 5.78
C PHE A 145 -1.22 -16.18 6.00
N THR A 146 -0.90 -16.53 7.24
CA THR A 146 -0.05 -17.67 7.58
C THR A 146 -0.61 -18.98 7.06
N GLU A 147 -1.88 -19.26 7.37
CA GLU A 147 -2.56 -20.49 6.96
C GLU A 147 -2.63 -20.61 5.43
N ILE A 148 -3.01 -19.52 4.75
CA ILE A 148 -3.10 -19.50 3.27
C ILE A 148 -1.72 -19.65 2.64
N ALA A 149 -0.73 -18.87 3.10
CA ALA A 149 0.61 -18.89 2.53
C ALA A 149 1.29 -20.26 2.70
N LYS A 150 1.13 -20.90 3.86
CA LYS A 150 1.62 -22.27 4.10
C LYS A 150 0.87 -23.28 3.23
N ALA A 151 -0.44 -23.13 3.04
CA ALA A 151 -1.23 -24.04 2.21
C ALA A 151 -0.87 -23.95 0.72
N VAL A 152 -0.44 -22.79 0.24
CA VAL A 152 0.12 -22.64 -1.12
C VAL A 152 1.63 -22.94 -1.17
N GLU A 153 2.24 -23.39 -0.07
CA GLU A 153 3.61 -23.92 0.10
C GLU A 153 4.76 -22.90 0.19
N PHE A 154 4.50 -21.66 0.62
CA PHE A 154 5.57 -20.68 0.85
C PHE A 154 6.51 -21.17 1.97
N ASN A 155 7.77 -20.73 1.93
CA ASN A 155 8.74 -20.99 3.00
C ASN A 155 8.17 -20.55 4.37
N ALA A 156 8.10 -21.48 5.32
CA ALA A 156 7.45 -21.24 6.61
C ALA A 156 8.11 -20.10 7.42
N ALA A 157 9.44 -20.01 7.42
CA ALA A 157 10.15 -18.96 8.16
C ALA A 157 9.92 -17.58 7.54
N LEU A 158 9.83 -17.50 6.20
CA LEU A 158 9.45 -16.26 5.50
C LEU A 158 8.03 -15.84 5.88
N VAL A 159 7.10 -16.79 5.89
CA VAL A 159 5.69 -16.55 6.27
C VAL A 159 5.60 -16.03 7.69
N ASP A 160 6.25 -16.68 8.66
CA ASP A 160 6.20 -16.29 10.07
C ASP A 160 6.77 -14.87 10.28
N ASN A 161 7.81 -14.49 9.54
CA ASN A 161 8.39 -13.15 9.55
C ASN A 161 7.41 -12.08 9.02
N ILE A 162 6.82 -12.32 7.85
CA ILE A 162 5.86 -11.37 7.25
C ILE A 162 4.61 -11.26 8.14
N ALA A 163 4.13 -12.37 8.69
CA ALA A 163 3.01 -12.40 9.64
C ALA A 163 3.30 -11.55 10.88
N PHE A 164 4.53 -11.65 11.43
CA PHE A 164 4.97 -10.78 12.52
C PHE A 164 4.87 -9.29 12.14
N SER A 165 5.34 -8.93 10.93
CA SER A 165 5.30 -7.56 10.41
C SER A 165 3.87 -7.03 10.20
N MET A 166 2.92 -7.91 9.85
CA MET A 166 1.49 -7.56 9.75
C MET A 166 0.85 -7.31 11.12
N CYS A 167 1.26 -8.07 12.13
CA CYS A 167 0.66 -8.08 13.45
C CYS A 167 1.19 -6.96 14.37
N HIS A 168 2.49 -6.66 14.30
CA HIS A 168 3.15 -5.76 15.25
C HIS A 168 3.43 -4.38 14.63
N TYR A 169 3.14 -3.32 15.39
CA TYR A 169 3.55 -1.98 15.02
C TYR A 169 4.91 -1.67 15.63
N ILE A 170 5.97 -1.83 14.84
CA ILE A 170 7.33 -1.45 15.19
C ILE A 170 7.81 -0.45 14.14
N PRO A 171 8.08 0.82 14.49
CA PRO A 171 8.57 1.81 13.55
C PRO A 171 9.90 1.37 12.92
N ILE A 172 10.03 1.49 11.60
CA ILE A 172 11.21 0.99 10.88
C ILE A 172 12.52 1.75 11.18
N LEU A 173 12.38 2.98 11.70
CA LEU A 173 13.47 3.84 12.16
C LEU A 173 13.82 3.59 13.63
N ASP A 174 13.04 2.77 14.33
CA ASP A 174 13.33 2.45 15.72
C ASP A 174 14.65 1.69 15.82
N LYS A 175 15.48 2.05 16.81
CA LYS A 175 16.73 1.35 17.09
C LYS A 175 16.47 -0.12 17.44
N GLU A 176 15.32 -0.40 18.05
CA GLU A 176 14.89 -1.74 18.42
C GLU A 176 14.44 -2.58 17.22
N PHE A 177 14.18 -1.98 16.05
CA PHE A 177 13.73 -2.73 14.88
C PHE A 177 14.65 -3.91 14.55
N THR A 178 15.97 -3.65 14.59
CA THR A 178 16.98 -4.66 14.24
C THR A 178 17.06 -5.81 15.25
N THR A 179 16.70 -5.56 16.51
CA THR A 179 16.77 -6.53 17.60
C THR A 179 15.45 -7.26 17.83
N SER A 180 14.32 -6.60 17.54
CA SER A 180 12.99 -7.06 17.90
C SER A 180 12.20 -7.67 16.74
N VAL A 181 12.63 -7.44 15.49
CA VAL A 181 11.95 -7.97 14.30
C VAL A 181 12.67 -9.24 13.82
N PRO A 182 11.94 -10.36 13.66
CA PRO A 182 12.48 -11.55 13.01
C PRO A 182 13.03 -11.19 11.62
N HIS A 183 14.15 -11.78 11.25
CA HIS A 183 14.77 -11.61 9.91
C HIS A 183 15.04 -12.95 9.22
N GLN A 184 14.72 -14.06 9.89
CA GLN A 184 14.82 -15.41 9.33
C GLN A 184 13.82 -15.60 8.19
N GLY A 185 14.11 -16.54 7.29
CA GLY A 185 13.27 -16.86 6.13
C GLY A 185 13.60 -16.09 4.86
N TYR A 186 14.24 -14.92 4.97
CA TYR A 186 14.77 -14.20 3.81
C TYR A 186 16.11 -14.78 3.35
N GLU A 187 16.36 -14.80 2.04
CA GLU A 187 17.66 -15.14 1.46
C GLU A 187 18.68 -14.01 1.61
N GLY A 188 19.96 -14.38 1.77
CA GLY A 188 21.09 -13.46 1.87
C GLY A 188 21.79 -13.47 3.22
N ASP A 189 22.81 -12.63 3.37
CA ASP A 189 23.47 -12.41 4.65
C ASP A 189 22.53 -11.73 5.67
N LYS A 190 22.92 -11.77 6.96
CA LYS A 190 22.11 -11.20 8.05
C LYS A 190 21.73 -9.74 7.81
N SER A 191 22.63 -8.93 7.26
CA SER A 191 22.38 -7.51 6.96
C SER A 191 21.29 -7.36 5.90
N THR A 192 21.39 -8.14 4.81
CA THR A 192 20.41 -8.20 3.74
C THR A 192 19.04 -8.62 4.28
N GLN A 193 18.99 -9.65 5.12
CA GLN A 193 17.76 -10.15 5.74
C GLN A 193 17.07 -9.09 6.62
N ILE A 194 17.84 -8.36 7.43
CA ILE A 194 17.33 -7.25 8.25
C ILE A 194 16.74 -6.15 7.35
N ASN A 195 17.46 -5.76 6.30
CA ASN A 195 17.02 -4.71 5.39
C ASN A 195 15.80 -5.14 4.55
N LYS A 196 15.68 -6.42 4.18
CA LYS A 196 14.46 -6.99 3.57
C LYS A 196 13.28 -6.90 4.54
N SER A 197 13.48 -7.25 5.82
CA SER A 197 12.44 -7.13 6.84
C SER A 197 12.01 -5.67 7.04
N ARG A 198 12.97 -4.73 7.06
CA ARG A 198 12.70 -3.28 7.13
C ARG A 198 11.90 -2.80 5.92
N LEU A 199 12.32 -3.19 4.72
CA LEU A 199 11.63 -2.90 3.47
C LEU A 199 10.18 -3.38 3.52
N VAL A 200 9.96 -4.66 3.86
CA VAL A 200 8.62 -5.26 3.89
C VAL A 200 7.71 -4.59 4.90
N LYS A 201 8.17 -4.37 6.13
CA LYS A 201 7.39 -3.66 7.15
C LYS A 201 7.02 -2.24 6.67
N GLY A 202 8.00 -1.51 6.16
CA GLY A 202 7.81 -0.14 5.69
C GLY A 202 6.79 -0.04 4.56
N VAL A 203 6.87 -0.90 3.54
CA VAL A 203 5.93 -0.84 2.41
C VAL A 203 4.52 -1.27 2.79
N LEU A 204 4.36 -2.27 3.67
CA LEU A 204 3.04 -2.70 4.14
C LEU A 204 2.35 -1.57 4.93
N ASP A 205 3.05 -0.95 5.87
CA ASP A 205 2.50 0.14 6.68
C ASP A 205 2.19 1.38 5.82
N LEU A 206 3.11 1.78 4.92
CA LEU A 206 2.90 2.90 4.01
C LEU A 206 1.74 2.66 3.04
N SER A 207 1.60 1.43 2.52
CA SER A 207 0.48 1.08 1.63
C SER A 207 -0.87 1.25 2.33
N HIS A 208 -0.94 0.87 3.62
CA HIS A 208 -2.14 1.01 4.44
C HIS A 208 -2.43 2.47 4.78
N HIS A 209 -1.43 3.20 5.29
CA HIS A 209 -1.59 4.59 5.72
C HIS A 209 -1.94 5.52 4.54
N SER A 210 -1.34 5.29 3.38
CA SER A 210 -1.62 6.12 2.20
C SER A 210 -3.05 5.94 1.70
N ASP A 211 -3.65 4.76 1.88
CA ASP A 211 -5.05 4.52 1.49
C ASP A 211 -6.06 5.22 2.45
N LEU A 212 -5.62 5.73 3.60
CA LEU A 212 -6.48 6.48 4.53
C LEU A 212 -6.96 7.82 3.98
N VAL A 213 -6.36 8.32 2.89
CA VAL A 213 -6.85 9.53 2.16
C VAL A 213 -8.31 9.40 1.73
N ARG A 214 -8.87 8.18 1.73
CA ARG A 214 -10.26 7.91 1.39
C ARG A 214 -11.25 8.17 2.52
N CYS A 215 -10.83 7.92 3.76
CA CYS A 215 -11.72 7.83 4.92
C CYS A 215 -11.32 8.69 6.12
N TRP A 216 -10.07 9.16 6.20
CA TRP A 216 -9.60 9.95 7.33
C TRP A 216 -9.32 11.40 6.93
N GLY A 217 -10.13 12.32 7.46
CA GLY A 217 -10.04 13.74 7.12
C GLY A 217 -8.83 14.48 7.71
N ASN A 218 -8.02 13.81 8.54
CA ASN A 218 -6.80 14.37 9.11
C ASN A 218 -5.60 14.09 8.20
N ILE A 219 -5.51 14.86 7.11
CA ILE A 219 -4.48 14.70 6.08
C ILE A 219 -3.07 15.00 6.64
N ASP A 220 -2.95 15.93 7.59
CA ASP A 220 -1.66 16.27 8.20
C ASP A 220 -1.06 15.09 8.97
N ARG A 221 -1.89 14.31 9.67
CA ARG A 221 -1.43 13.09 10.34
C ARG A 221 -1.02 12.01 9.34
N ILE A 222 -1.75 11.85 8.23
CA ILE A 222 -1.35 10.93 7.16
C ILE A 222 0.02 11.35 6.60
N ASN A 223 0.18 12.63 6.27
CA ASN A 223 1.45 13.18 5.78
C ASN A 223 2.59 12.93 6.76
N LYS A 224 2.40 13.26 8.05
CA LYS A 224 3.42 13.06 9.08
C LYS A 224 3.85 11.60 9.15
N ASN A 225 2.90 10.67 9.28
CA ASN A 225 3.19 9.24 9.39
C ASN A 225 3.91 8.71 8.14
N ASN A 226 3.51 9.17 6.95
CA ASN A 226 4.14 8.75 5.71
C ASN A 226 5.56 9.29 5.58
N LEU A 227 5.79 10.57 5.92
CA LEU A 227 7.13 11.17 5.88
C LEU A 227 8.10 10.44 6.81
N GLU A 228 7.67 10.14 8.04
CA GLU A 228 8.47 9.37 9.01
C GLU A 228 8.87 7.99 8.47
N ASN A 229 7.92 7.23 7.89
CA ASN A 229 8.22 5.92 7.31
C ASN A 229 9.04 6.01 6.03
N LEU A 230 8.78 7.00 5.15
CA LEU A 230 9.56 7.18 3.92
C LEU A 230 11.01 7.56 4.21
N SER A 231 11.29 8.30 5.29
CA SER A 231 12.66 8.61 5.73
C SER A 231 13.49 7.38 6.09
N GLY A 232 12.86 6.25 6.45
CA GLY A 232 13.55 4.98 6.69
C GLY A 232 13.76 4.12 5.45
N LEU A 233 13.26 4.55 4.28
CA LEU A 233 13.31 3.79 3.03
C LEU A 233 13.97 4.56 1.88
N LEU A 234 13.84 5.88 1.86
CA LEU A 234 14.27 6.77 0.78
C LEU A 234 15.38 7.71 1.22
N GLN A 235 16.18 8.17 0.26
CA GLN A 235 17.17 9.23 0.54
C GLN A 235 16.46 10.54 0.91
N ALA A 236 17.02 11.29 1.85
CA ALA A 236 16.36 12.43 2.50
C ALA A 236 15.86 13.51 1.53
N ASN A 237 16.64 13.80 0.48
CA ASN A 237 16.30 14.77 -0.55
C ASN A 237 15.04 14.40 -1.33
N TYR A 238 14.60 13.14 -1.32
CA TYR A 238 13.46 12.64 -2.09
C TYR A 238 12.17 12.45 -1.26
N VAL A 239 12.26 12.36 0.07
CA VAL A 239 11.14 11.96 0.96
C VAL A 239 9.86 12.79 0.75
N LYS A 240 9.94 14.12 0.84
CA LYS A 240 8.76 15.00 0.76
C LYS A 240 8.05 14.88 -0.58
N GLU A 241 8.82 14.90 -1.66
CA GLU A 241 8.29 14.85 -3.02
C GLU A 241 7.60 13.51 -3.31
N PHE A 242 8.18 12.39 -2.87
CA PHE A 242 7.54 11.09 -3.06
C PHE A 242 6.34 10.87 -2.16
N ASN A 243 6.28 11.50 -0.98
CA ASN A 243 5.05 11.49 -0.20
C ASN A 243 3.88 12.09 -1.00
N ASP A 244 4.10 13.24 -1.66
CA ASP A 244 3.04 13.88 -2.45
C ASP A 244 2.60 12.99 -3.63
N ILE A 245 3.55 12.39 -4.36
CA ILE A 245 3.27 11.48 -5.47
C ILE A 245 2.54 10.22 -4.98
N LEU A 246 2.98 9.63 -3.87
CA LEU A 246 2.36 8.45 -3.25
C LEU A 246 0.89 8.72 -2.88
N LEU A 247 0.62 9.87 -2.27
CA LEU A 247 -0.73 10.25 -1.89
C LEU A 247 -1.59 10.59 -3.12
N ASP A 248 -1.02 11.15 -4.18
CA ASP A 248 -1.73 11.34 -5.45
C ASP A 248 -2.09 10.01 -6.11
N PHE A 249 -1.16 9.04 -6.13
CA PHE A 249 -1.41 7.68 -6.61
C PHE A 249 -2.51 7.00 -5.77
N ALA A 250 -2.45 7.11 -4.43
CA ALA A 250 -3.47 6.58 -3.55
C ALA A 250 -4.85 7.19 -3.80
N ARG A 251 -4.95 8.49 -4.07
CA ARG A 251 -6.23 9.13 -4.44
C ARG A 251 -6.73 8.63 -5.80
N ALA A 252 -5.85 8.54 -6.80
CA ALA A 252 -6.22 8.07 -8.12
C ALA A 252 -6.69 6.60 -8.10
N SER A 253 -6.02 5.74 -7.33
CA SER A 253 -6.44 4.35 -7.15
C SER A 253 -7.78 4.23 -6.43
N ASN A 254 -8.06 5.09 -5.45
CA ASN A 254 -9.39 5.20 -4.84
C ASN A 254 -10.46 5.59 -5.87
N GLY A 255 -10.17 6.59 -6.71
CA GLY A 255 -11.03 6.98 -7.84
C GLY A 255 -11.36 5.82 -8.77
N MET A 256 -10.33 5.07 -9.18
CA MET A 256 -10.44 3.93 -10.10
C MET A 256 -11.25 2.75 -9.52
N THR A 257 -11.28 2.61 -8.20
CA THR A 257 -11.98 1.51 -7.49
C THR A 257 -13.32 1.92 -6.89
N GLY A 258 -13.82 3.12 -7.20
CA GLY A 258 -15.12 3.57 -6.73
C GLY A 258 -15.17 4.09 -5.30
N GLN A 259 -14.02 4.29 -4.64
CA GLN A 259 -13.93 4.73 -3.25
C GLN A 259 -13.81 6.27 -3.15
N PRO A 260 -14.56 6.93 -2.25
CA PRO A 260 -14.49 8.37 -2.09
C PRO A 260 -13.15 8.78 -1.48
N TYR A 261 -12.63 9.96 -1.81
CA TYR A 261 -11.37 10.45 -1.22
C TYR A 261 -11.29 11.95 -1.03
N TYR A 262 -10.51 12.35 -0.02
CA TYR A 262 -10.27 13.76 0.28
C TYR A 262 -9.33 14.40 -0.75
N LYS A 263 -9.73 15.59 -1.24
CA LYS A 263 -8.96 16.35 -2.22
C LYS A 263 -7.68 16.92 -1.60
N HIS A 264 -6.65 17.13 -2.42
CA HIS A 264 -5.32 17.64 -2.01
C HIS A 264 -5.32 19.11 -1.54
N ASN A 265 -6.42 19.83 -1.69
CA ASN A 265 -6.48 21.29 -1.47
C ASN A 265 -6.67 21.71 0.00
N GLY A 266 -6.37 20.82 0.97
CA GLY A 266 -6.56 21.10 2.39
C GLY A 266 -8.02 21.26 2.82
N THR A 267 -8.98 20.92 1.94
CA THR A 267 -10.41 20.97 2.27
C THR A 267 -10.91 19.59 2.69
N HIS A 268 -11.93 19.55 3.55
CA HIS A 268 -12.63 18.31 3.90
C HIS A 268 -13.55 17.80 2.77
N ASN A 269 -13.46 18.36 1.56
CA ASN A 269 -14.27 17.93 0.42
C ASN A 269 -13.79 16.59 -0.11
N LYS A 270 -14.74 15.69 -0.32
CA LYS A 270 -14.49 14.40 -0.97
C LYS A 270 -14.80 14.47 -2.45
N PHE A 271 -14.01 13.78 -3.27
CA PHE A 271 -14.45 13.33 -4.57
C PHE A 271 -15.23 12.02 -4.39
N LEU A 272 -16.35 11.88 -5.11
CA LEU A 272 -17.21 10.69 -5.09
C LEU A 272 -17.17 10.04 -6.48
N PRO A 273 -16.41 8.95 -6.66
CA PRO A 273 -16.37 8.27 -7.95
C PRO A 273 -17.67 7.51 -8.25
N PRO A 274 -17.90 7.09 -9.50
CA PRO A 274 -19.05 6.27 -9.86
C PRO A 274 -19.13 4.99 -9.02
N ILE A 275 -20.27 4.78 -8.36
CA ILE A 275 -20.44 3.66 -7.42
C ILE A 275 -20.36 2.28 -8.10
N LEU A 276 -20.68 2.20 -9.40
CA LEU A 276 -20.57 0.99 -10.22
C LEU A 276 -19.14 0.44 -10.30
N LEU A 277 -18.12 1.29 -10.13
CA LEU A 277 -16.72 0.83 -10.06
C LEU A 277 -16.47 -0.07 -8.85
N ARG A 278 -17.23 0.08 -7.77
CA ARG A 278 -17.14 -0.81 -6.60
C ARG A 278 -17.63 -2.21 -6.92
N LYS A 279 -18.70 -2.34 -7.71
CA LYS A 279 -19.17 -3.63 -8.23
C LYS A 279 -18.08 -4.30 -9.06
N LYS A 280 -17.52 -3.59 -10.06
CA LYS A 280 -16.39 -4.10 -10.87
C LYS A 280 -15.24 -4.57 -9.98
N THR A 281 -14.86 -3.77 -8.99
CA THR A 281 -13.73 -4.06 -8.09
C THR A 281 -13.90 -5.39 -7.33
N VAL A 282 -15.12 -5.71 -6.90
CA VAL A 282 -15.42 -6.95 -6.16
C VAL A 282 -15.59 -8.16 -7.09
N THR A 283 -16.12 -7.97 -8.29
CA THR A 283 -16.45 -9.08 -9.22
C THR A 283 -15.36 -9.39 -10.25
N GLN A 284 -14.48 -8.43 -10.56
CA GLN A 284 -13.44 -8.53 -11.59
C GLN A 284 -12.07 -8.17 -11.00
N VAL A 285 -11.58 -9.01 -10.09
CA VAL A 285 -10.36 -8.73 -9.29
C VAL A 285 -9.13 -8.61 -10.18
N GLY A 286 -8.95 -9.53 -11.13
CA GLY A 286 -7.81 -9.52 -12.05
C GLY A 286 -7.76 -8.29 -12.95
N GLU A 287 -8.90 -7.95 -13.57
CA GLU A 287 -8.98 -6.76 -14.43
C GLU A 287 -8.76 -5.47 -13.63
N THR A 288 -9.35 -5.38 -12.43
CA THR A 288 -9.17 -4.22 -11.56
C THR A 288 -7.71 -4.07 -11.12
N PHE A 289 -7.03 -5.17 -10.77
CA PHE A 289 -5.61 -5.13 -10.46
C PHE A 289 -4.77 -4.70 -11.66
N ALA A 290 -5.04 -5.24 -12.85
CA ALA A 290 -4.36 -4.83 -14.07
C ALA A 290 -4.56 -3.34 -14.38
N ASP A 291 -5.75 -2.78 -14.16
CA ASP A 291 -6.01 -1.36 -14.34
C ASP A 291 -5.25 -0.50 -13.31
N LEU A 292 -5.14 -0.96 -12.07
CA LEU A 292 -4.29 -0.31 -11.05
C LEU A 292 -2.80 -0.33 -11.43
N LEU A 293 -2.30 -1.40 -12.04
CA LEU A 293 -0.92 -1.46 -12.55
C LEU A 293 -0.72 -0.52 -13.75
N LYS A 294 -1.71 -0.41 -14.65
CA LYS A 294 -1.66 0.60 -15.74
C LYS A 294 -1.64 2.02 -15.17
N LEU A 295 -2.42 2.28 -14.12
CA LEU A 295 -2.41 3.56 -13.42
C LEU A 295 -1.03 3.83 -12.81
N MET A 296 -0.45 2.85 -12.13
CA MET A 296 0.90 2.94 -11.55
C MET A 296 1.93 3.38 -12.59
N ASN A 297 1.91 2.75 -13.77
CA ASN A 297 2.83 3.06 -14.89
C ASN A 297 2.68 4.49 -15.43
N GLN A 298 1.57 5.19 -15.16
CA GLN A 298 1.42 6.61 -15.51
C GLN A 298 2.12 7.54 -14.50
N PHE A 299 2.33 7.08 -13.26
CA PHE A 299 3.00 7.83 -12.21
C PHE A 299 4.53 7.59 -12.17
N LEU A 300 5.00 6.40 -12.56
CA LEU A 300 6.44 6.08 -12.57
C LEU A 300 7.32 7.05 -13.39
N PRO A 301 6.91 7.58 -14.56
CA PRO A 301 7.71 8.57 -15.29
C PRO A 301 7.98 9.85 -14.51
N SER A 302 7.06 10.26 -13.63
CA SER A 302 7.25 11.42 -12.75
C SER A 302 8.41 11.16 -11.78
N ILE A 303 8.53 9.95 -11.24
CA ILE A 303 9.64 9.54 -10.35
C ILE A 303 10.99 9.72 -11.05
N ASN A 304 11.11 9.19 -12.28
CA ASN A 304 12.35 9.24 -13.05
C ASN A 304 12.74 10.67 -13.43
N THR A 305 11.78 11.49 -13.85
CA THR A 305 12.01 12.91 -14.17
C THR A 305 12.55 13.65 -12.96
N LYS A 306 11.98 13.41 -11.77
CA LYS A 306 12.39 14.07 -10.53
C LYS A 306 13.78 13.66 -10.05
N LYS A 307 14.16 12.40 -10.24
CA LYS A 307 15.54 11.95 -9.99
C LYS A 307 16.54 12.74 -10.83
N ILE A 308 16.27 12.92 -12.12
CA ILE A 308 17.13 13.66 -13.07
C ILE A 308 17.19 15.15 -12.72
N GLU A 309 16.06 15.77 -12.35
CA GLU A 309 16.04 17.19 -11.94
C GLU A 309 16.96 17.44 -10.74
N LYS A 310 16.92 16.58 -9.72
CA LYS A 310 17.78 16.71 -8.53
C LYS A 310 19.24 16.38 -8.79
N SER A 311 19.53 15.37 -9.61
CA SER A 311 20.93 15.08 -9.97
C SER A 311 21.59 16.22 -10.76
N LYS A 312 20.79 17.04 -11.46
CA LYS A 312 21.25 18.26 -12.16
C LYS A 312 21.41 19.47 -11.24
N GLN A 313 20.75 19.49 -10.08
CA GLN A 313 20.95 20.52 -9.05
C GLN A 313 22.19 20.22 -8.18
N SER A 314 22.55 18.94 -8.05
CA SER A 314 23.68 18.47 -7.25
C SER A 314 25.12 18.73 -7.75
N PRO A 315 25.44 19.13 -9.01
CA PRO A 315 26.84 19.35 -9.40
C PRO A 315 27.42 20.72 -9.06
N LEU A 316 26.64 21.65 -8.48
CA LEU A 316 27.04 23.06 -8.33
C LEU A 316 27.04 23.59 -6.89
N GLU A 317 26.72 22.77 -5.88
CA GLU A 317 26.68 23.24 -4.48
C GLU A 317 27.79 22.66 -3.57
N ASP A 318 28.68 21.79 -4.07
CA ASP A 318 29.79 21.25 -3.26
C ASP A 318 31.12 22.01 -3.39
N ASP A 319 31.20 23.03 -4.24
CA ASP A 319 32.36 23.91 -4.35
C ASP A 319 31.90 25.37 -4.47
N GLN A 320 31.43 25.97 -3.37
CA GLN A 320 31.69 27.38 -3.04
C GLN A 320 31.07 27.84 -1.70
N HIS A 321 31.96 28.37 -0.87
CA HIS A 321 31.73 29.38 0.18
C HIS A 321 31.16 28.97 1.54
N VAL A 322 32.12 28.51 2.36
CA VAL A 322 32.42 29.15 3.65
C VAL A 322 32.56 30.69 3.44
N ASN A 323 31.90 31.45 4.32
CA ASN A 323 31.88 32.92 4.45
C ASN A 323 31.02 33.70 3.43
N ASP A 324 29.79 34.04 3.80
CA ASP A 324 29.47 35.42 4.21
C ASP A 324 28.00 35.56 4.61
N ALA A 325 27.78 36.12 5.80
CA ALA A 325 26.50 36.63 6.22
C ALA A 325 26.24 37.98 5.56
N SER A 326 25.23 38.08 4.69
CA SER A 326 24.48 39.32 4.53
C SER A 326 23.07 39.08 3.98
N THR A 327 22.17 39.89 4.51
CA THR A 327 20.71 39.91 4.41
C THR A 327 20.15 39.97 2.99
N VAL A 328 19.29 39.01 2.65
CA VAL A 328 18.27 39.16 1.59
C VAL A 328 16.92 38.67 2.11
N ASN A 329 15.92 39.53 2.01
CA ASN A 329 14.57 39.34 2.54
C ASN A 329 13.78 38.30 1.71
N PRO A 330 13.30 37.18 2.31
CA PRO A 330 12.65 36.09 1.59
C PRO A 330 11.18 36.36 1.17
N ASP A 331 10.62 37.53 1.46
CA ASP A 331 9.18 37.81 1.30
C ASP A 331 8.76 38.53 -0.01
N SER A 332 9.39 38.25 -1.15
CA SER A 332 8.83 38.74 -2.43
C SER A 332 7.74 37.80 -2.97
N ALA A 333 6.48 38.21 -2.79
CA ALA A 333 5.26 37.49 -3.21
C ALA A 333 5.14 37.24 -4.74
N SER A 334 6.06 37.75 -5.56
CA SER A 334 6.04 37.63 -7.02
C SER A 334 6.67 36.34 -7.54
N HIS A 335 7.61 35.72 -6.82
CA HIS A 335 8.29 34.51 -7.29
C HIS A 335 7.59 33.19 -6.91
N LEU A 336 6.83 33.17 -5.82
CA LEU A 336 6.10 31.99 -5.35
C LEU A 336 4.84 31.69 -6.20
N ASN A 337 4.18 32.75 -6.70
CA ASN A 337 2.91 32.63 -7.42
C ASN A 337 3.04 32.15 -8.88
N LEU A 338 4.18 32.42 -9.54
CA LEU A 338 4.41 31.94 -10.90
C LEU A 338 4.72 30.43 -10.95
N ARG A 339 5.49 29.91 -9.97
CA ARG A 339 5.78 28.47 -9.88
C ARG A 339 4.56 27.66 -9.43
N LEU A 340 3.73 28.15 -8.52
CA LEU A 340 2.54 27.38 -8.09
C LEU A 340 1.45 27.28 -9.18
N SER A 341 1.32 28.28 -10.07
CA SER A 341 0.26 28.29 -11.09
C SER A 341 0.55 27.38 -12.30
N PHE A 342 1.82 27.22 -12.69
CA PHE A 342 2.20 26.29 -13.77
C PHE A 342 2.10 24.82 -13.34
N PHE A 343 2.43 24.51 -12.09
CA PHE A 343 2.41 23.13 -11.58
C PHE A 343 1.00 22.61 -11.29
N LYS A 344 0.09 23.49 -10.87
CA LYS A 344 -1.33 23.15 -10.67
C LYS A 344 -2.03 22.78 -11.98
N LYS A 345 -1.75 23.49 -13.08
CA LYS A 345 -2.35 23.23 -14.41
C LYS A 345 -1.93 21.90 -15.05
N ALA A 346 -0.72 21.40 -14.78
CA ALA A 346 -0.26 20.11 -15.30
C ALA A 346 -0.81 18.92 -14.49
N LYS A 347 -0.84 19.05 -13.15
CA LYS A 347 -1.36 18.04 -12.22
C LYS A 347 -2.88 17.86 -12.36
N ASP A 348 -3.64 18.95 -12.42
CA ASP A 348 -5.10 18.89 -12.59
C ASP A 348 -5.50 18.33 -13.96
N LYS A 349 -4.70 18.56 -15.02
CA LYS A 349 -4.93 17.98 -16.35
C LYS A 349 -4.79 16.46 -16.41
N ILE A 350 -3.88 15.86 -15.62
CA ILE A 350 -3.70 14.40 -15.60
C ILE A 350 -4.87 13.75 -14.83
N ILE A 351 -5.26 14.32 -13.70
CA ILE A 351 -6.39 13.84 -12.89
C ILE A 351 -7.72 13.96 -13.66
N ASP A 352 -7.95 15.10 -14.33
CA ASP A 352 -9.17 15.31 -15.14
C ASP A 352 -9.17 14.48 -16.44
N SER A 353 -7.99 14.21 -17.03
CA SER A 353 -7.85 13.35 -18.22
C SER A 353 -8.19 11.90 -17.92
N VAL A 354 -7.76 11.39 -16.77
CA VAL A 354 -8.12 10.05 -16.28
C VAL A 354 -9.61 9.97 -15.97
N ALA A 355 -10.19 10.97 -15.28
CA ALA A 355 -11.62 11.01 -14.99
C ALA A 355 -12.50 11.06 -16.26
N LYS A 356 -12.08 11.79 -17.31
CA LYS A 356 -12.83 11.89 -18.58
C LYS A 356 -12.72 10.64 -19.46
N ARG A 357 -11.65 9.86 -19.36
CA ARG A 357 -11.45 8.64 -20.15
C ARG A 357 -12.31 7.45 -19.72
N PHE A 358 -12.92 7.50 -18.54
CA PHE A 358 -13.73 6.40 -17.98
C PHE A 358 -15.22 6.71 -17.89
N ASN A 359 -15.70 7.79 -18.52
CA ASN A 359 -17.13 7.96 -18.76
C ASN A 359 -17.58 6.96 -19.84
N PHE A 360 -18.14 5.84 -19.41
CA PHE A 360 -19.00 5.03 -20.28
C PHE A 360 -20.24 5.89 -20.62
N SER A 361 -20.54 5.96 -21.92
CA SER A 361 -21.74 6.58 -22.50
C SER A 361 -23.03 6.03 -21.91
#